data_AF-A0A4R5C2U3-F1
#
_entry.id   AF-A0A4R5C2U3-F1
#
_cell.length_a   1.000
_cell.length_b   1.000
_cell.length_c   1.000
_cell.angle_alpha   90.00
_cell.angle_beta   90.00
_cell.angle_gamma   90.00
#
_symmetry.space_group_name_H-M   'P 1'
#
loop_
_entity.id
_entity.type
_entity.pdbx_description
1 polymer ?
#
loop_
_entity_poly.entity_id
_entity_poly.type
_entity_poly.pdbx_seq_one_letter_code
_entity_poly.pdbx_strand_id
1 'polypeptide(L)'
;MATEVIAPRRSRPATQLLLLCGGAVLLNLAMKAVEDDLPGEAADAASPAGRGLGEWVVWVLGDTNEAQFYKSSLAGVGLLVFGAGAYYATRRRLRARGFDISYGTGLWPWLLGASGLGLLLSNLLWGWTLAPDVWQPTFVPFVSVAPAVVLVYGAGLRVALTAAGLGAVLTTPVSILVIKHFCQPLDLPGVIGNVTGMWVGALLAFLICRALPWMAFPPPAPDGLATEPDPVPDAAPDGALPKGWLARRALADFSEAQFYGNEWASLGLVGGAVLAWTINTLGPAYGSGVFPDLLTAQILTAVLGVWLYADEWRRHGWYPTFVPVVSFAPAAVIALDGGWPVILLASVSGAAAGAPLARAIAVRLPADFHPFIGSVMSMTVITTIGVPVLKLLDSAGLI
;
A
#
# COMPACT_ATOMS: atom_id res chain seq x y z
N MET A 1 -36.10 3.38 -16.65
CA MET A 1 -36.33 2.17 -15.84
C MET A 1 -35.57 1.03 -16.50
N ALA A 2 -34.32 0.82 -16.09
CA ALA A 2 -33.53 -0.33 -16.54
C ALA A 2 -33.76 -1.44 -15.53
N THR A 3 -34.29 -2.56 -16.00
CA THR A 3 -34.55 -3.75 -15.20
C THR A 3 -33.21 -4.30 -14.72
N GLU A 4 -32.92 -4.13 -13.43
CA GLU A 4 -31.76 -4.75 -12.79
C GLU A 4 -32.00 -6.27 -12.81
N VAL A 5 -31.38 -6.97 -13.75
CA VAL A 5 -31.38 -8.43 -13.76
C VAL A 5 -30.56 -8.86 -12.55
N ILE A 6 -31.26 -9.22 -11.47
CA ILE A 6 -30.67 -9.79 -10.26
C ILE A 6 -30.09 -11.15 -10.65
N ALA A 7 -28.83 -11.14 -11.10
CA ALA A 7 -28.06 -12.35 -11.28
C ALA A 7 -27.96 -13.09 -9.93
N PRO A 8 -28.13 -14.42 -9.89
CA PRO A 8 -28.05 -15.18 -8.65
C PRO A 8 -26.70 -14.97 -7.99
N ARG A 9 -26.72 -14.73 -6.67
CA ARG A 9 -25.54 -14.54 -5.81
C ARG A 9 -24.68 -15.81 -5.88
N ARG A 10 -23.68 -15.83 -6.77
CA ARG A 10 -22.77 -16.98 -6.93
C ARG A 10 -22.03 -17.22 -5.62
N SER A 11 -21.90 -18.48 -5.23
CA SER A 11 -21.25 -18.90 -3.98
C SER A 11 -19.85 -18.29 -3.86
N ARG A 12 -19.62 -17.51 -2.81
CA ARG A 12 -18.30 -16.96 -2.50
C ARG A 12 -17.30 -18.11 -2.29
N PRO A 13 -16.00 -17.94 -2.64
CA PRO A 13 -15.02 -19.03 -2.58
C PRO A 13 -14.60 -19.36 -1.14
N ALA A 14 -15.54 -19.90 -0.34
CA ALA A 14 -15.36 -20.18 1.09
C ALA A 14 -14.19 -21.14 1.37
N THR A 15 -13.98 -22.14 0.50
CA THR A 15 -12.83 -23.05 0.62
C THR A 15 -11.49 -22.32 0.45
N GLN A 16 -11.38 -21.42 -0.53
CA GLN A 16 -10.14 -20.64 -0.72
C GLN A 16 -9.92 -19.69 0.45
N LEU A 17 -10.98 -19.06 0.98
CA LEU A 17 -10.90 -18.25 2.19
C LEU A 17 -10.33 -19.03 3.36
N LEU A 18 -10.89 -20.21 3.67
CA LEU A 18 -10.43 -21.05 4.78
C LEU A 18 -8.98 -21.50 4.60
N LEU A 19 -8.59 -21.89 3.39
CA LEU A 19 -7.22 -22.31 3.10
C LEU A 19 -6.22 -21.16 3.23
N LEU A 20 -6.57 -19.96 2.75
CA LEU A 20 -5.68 -18.80 2.82
C LEU A 20 -5.56 -18.27 4.26
N CYS A 21 -6.68 -18.18 5.00
CA CYS A 21 -6.65 -17.79 6.40
C CYS A 21 -5.92 -18.83 7.25
N GLY A 22 -6.20 -20.12 7.05
CA GLY A 22 -5.48 -21.20 7.74
C GLY A 22 -3.98 -21.20 7.42
N GLY A 23 -3.62 -20.96 6.15
CA GLY A 23 -2.23 -20.81 5.72
C GLY A 23 -1.52 -19.63 6.38
N ALA A 24 -2.19 -18.47 6.52
CA ALA A 24 -1.65 -17.32 7.23
C ALA A 24 -1.40 -17.61 8.71
N VAL A 25 -2.33 -18.32 9.37
CA VAL A 25 -2.17 -18.75 10.76
C VAL A 25 -1.01 -19.73 10.91
N LEU A 26 -0.92 -20.73 10.04
CA LEU A 26 0.18 -21.69 10.07
C LEU A 26 1.54 -21.02 9.80
N LEU A 27 1.58 -20.04 8.89
CA LEU A 27 2.79 -19.27 8.63
C LEU A 27 3.23 -18.49 9.88
N ASN A 28 2.30 -17.82 10.57
CA ASN A 28 2.57 -17.13 11.83
C ASN A 28 3.21 -18.08 12.86
N LEU A 29 2.55 -19.22 13.09
CA LEU A 29 2.99 -20.20 14.08
C LEU A 29 4.36 -20.77 13.71
N ALA A 30 4.60 -21.05 12.42
CA ALA A 30 5.89 -21.54 11.94
C ALA A 30 7.00 -20.50 12.11
N MET A 31 6.73 -19.23 11.80
CA MET A 31 7.69 -18.14 11.99
C MET A 31 8.02 -17.94 13.47
N LYS A 32 7.00 -17.88 14.35
CA LYS A 32 7.22 -17.77 15.80
C LYS A 32 7.97 -18.97 16.38
N ALA A 33 7.73 -20.17 15.87
CA ALA A 33 8.40 -21.39 16.35
C ALA A 33 9.90 -21.43 16.07
N VAL A 34 10.38 -20.66 15.09
CA VAL A 34 11.82 -20.57 14.75
C VAL A 34 12.43 -19.22 15.12
N GLU A 35 11.63 -18.27 15.63
CA GLU A 35 12.06 -16.90 15.90
C GLU A 35 13.18 -16.84 16.94
N ASP A 36 13.08 -17.65 18.00
CA ASP A 36 14.09 -17.75 19.06
C ASP A 36 15.44 -18.32 18.57
N ASP A 37 15.45 -19.02 17.42
CA ASP A 37 16.66 -19.60 16.81
C ASP A 37 17.34 -18.64 15.82
N LEU A 38 16.73 -17.48 15.53
CA LEU A 38 17.21 -16.51 14.56
C LEU A 38 17.89 -15.31 15.23
N PRO A 39 18.81 -14.61 14.54
CA PRO A 39 19.44 -13.41 15.08
C PRO A 39 18.42 -12.30 15.34
N GLY A 40 18.53 -11.61 16.48
CA GLY A 40 17.68 -10.47 16.85
C GLY A 40 18.54 -9.31 17.34
N GLU A 41 19.21 -8.63 16.42
CA GLU A 41 20.06 -7.48 16.73
C GLU A 41 19.27 -6.18 16.51
N ALA A 42 19.28 -5.27 17.49
CA ALA A 42 18.62 -3.98 17.33
C ALA A 42 19.17 -3.27 16.08
N ALA A 43 18.28 -2.81 15.21
CA ALA A 43 18.69 -2.12 13.99
C ALA A 43 19.53 -0.87 14.32
N ASP A 44 20.58 -0.64 13.52
CA ASP A 44 21.36 0.58 13.61
C ASP A 44 20.48 1.83 13.42
N ALA A 45 20.84 2.92 14.10
CA ALA A 45 20.02 4.12 14.31
C ALA A 45 19.14 4.59 13.13
N ALA A 46 18.04 5.26 13.48
CA ALA A 46 16.95 5.73 12.62
C ALA A 46 17.33 6.80 11.54
N SER A 47 18.61 6.99 11.22
CA SER A 47 19.06 7.98 10.24
C SER A 47 20.31 7.52 9.47
N PRO A 48 20.34 7.68 8.13
CA PRO A 48 21.52 7.43 7.31
C PRO A 48 22.53 8.60 7.35
N ALA A 49 22.21 9.70 8.05
CA ALA A 49 23.02 10.91 8.05
C ALA A 49 24.42 10.66 8.63
N GLY A 50 25.46 11.02 7.88
CA GLY A 50 26.86 10.89 8.29
C GLY A 50 27.47 9.49 8.10
N ARG A 51 26.73 8.53 7.53
CA ARG A 51 27.16 7.12 7.42
C ARG A 51 27.59 6.67 6.01
N GLY A 52 27.72 7.64 5.10
CA GLY A 52 28.21 7.42 3.75
C GLY A 52 27.13 6.96 2.75
N LEU A 53 27.55 6.80 1.49
CA LEU A 53 26.63 6.53 0.37
C LEU A 53 25.96 5.16 0.45
N GLY A 54 26.67 4.13 0.95
CA GLY A 54 26.16 2.76 1.03
C GLY A 54 24.94 2.66 1.93
N GLU A 55 25.02 3.19 3.16
CA GLU A 55 23.90 3.20 4.10
C GLU A 55 22.74 4.07 3.62
N TRP A 56 23.03 5.19 2.96
CA TRP A 56 21.98 6.00 2.35
C TRP A 56 21.24 5.25 1.23
N VAL A 57 21.93 4.45 0.40
CA VAL A 57 21.27 3.60 -0.60
C VAL A 57 20.40 2.54 0.07
N VAL A 58 20.90 1.87 1.11
CA VAL A 58 20.12 0.90 1.89
C VAL A 58 18.86 1.56 2.47
N TRP A 59 18.99 2.77 3.01
CA TRP A 59 17.89 3.55 3.56
C TRP A 59 16.82 3.85 2.51
N VAL A 60 17.23 4.41 1.37
CA VAL A 60 16.35 4.75 0.25
C VAL A 60 15.65 3.52 -0.31
N LEU A 61 16.33 2.38 -0.39
CA LEU A 61 15.70 1.11 -0.78
C LEU A 61 14.65 0.67 0.24
N GLY A 62 14.91 0.87 1.54
CA GLY A 62 13.93 0.63 2.60
C GLY A 62 12.69 1.52 2.51
N ASP A 63 12.85 2.80 2.14
CA ASP A 63 11.72 3.73 1.98
C ASP A 63 10.70 3.23 0.94
N THR A 64 11.13 2.48 -0.08
CA THR A 64 10.22 2.00 -1.15
C THR A 64 9.07 1.09 -0.67
N ASN A 65 9.23 0.48 0.50
CA ASN A 65 8.26 -0.44 1.12
C ASN A 65 7.83 -0.02 2.52
N GLU A 66 8.15 1.20 2.93
CA GLU A 66 7.83 1.69 4.26
C GLU A 66 6.31 1.87 4.45
N ALA A 67 5.56 2.06 3.37
CA ALA A 67 4.10 2.01 3.37
C ALA A 67 3.52 0.69 3.88
N GLN A 68 4.26 -0.42 3.75
CA GLN A 68 3.88 -1.74 4.27
C GLN A 68 4.35 -1.96 5.71
N PHE A 69 4.96 -0.96 6.34
CA PHE A 69 5.55 -1.02 7.68
C PHE A 69 6.80 -1.91 7.75
N TYR A 70 7.35 -2.37 6.62
CA TYR A 70 8.51 -3.26 6.62
C TYR A 70 9.84 -2.52 6.78
N LYS A 71 10.01 -1.39 6.08
CA LYS A 71 11.23 -0.56 6.08
C LYS A 71 12.51 -1.40 5.87
N SER A 72 12.49 -2.27 4.85
CA SER A 72 13.58 -3.22 4.57
C SER A 72 14.16 -3.02 3.17
N SER A 73 15.49 -2.92 3.06
CA SER A 73 16.15 -2.78 1.76
C SER A 73 15.97 -4.03 0.88
N LEU A 74 15.96 -5.23 1.46
CA LEU A 74 15.71 -6.48 0.74
C LEU A 74 14.29 -6.55 0.19
N ALA A 75 13.30 -6.10 0.98
CA ALA A 75 11.92 -5.96 0.51
C ALA A 75 11.83 -4.96 -0.66
N GLY A 76 12.56 -3.84 -0.58
CA GLY A 76 12.63 -2.84 -1.65
C GLY A 76 13.28 -3.35 -2.92
N VAL A 77 14.41 -4.05 -2.82
CA VAL A 77 15.07 -4.71 -3.96
C VAL A 77 14.13 -5.74 -4.59
N GLY A 78 13.51 -6.58 -3.77
CA GLY A 78 12.54 -7.58 -4.24
C GLY A 78 11.37 -6.95 -4.99
N LEU A 79 10.76 -5.91 -4.42
CA LEU A 79 9.69 -5.14 -5.06
C LEU A 79 10.11 -4.58 -6.42
N LEU A 80 11.27 -3.94 -6.50
CA LEU A 80 11.74 -3.30 -7.74
C LEU A 80 12.10 -4.31 -8.82
N VAL A 81 12.81 -5.40 -8.47
CA VAL A 81 13.22 -6.44 -9.41
C VAL A 81 11.99 -7.18 -9.95
N PHE A 82 11.09 -7.62 -9.07
CA PHE A 82 9.89 -8.32 -9.50
C PHE A 82 8.89 -7.39 -10.19
N GLY A 83 8.82 -6.12 -9.79
CA GLY A 83 8.06 -5.09 -10.50
C GLY A 83 8.56 -4.87 -11.93
N ALA A 84 9.88 -4.80 -12.13
CA ALA A 84 10.48 -4.74 -13.47
C ALA A 84 10.18 -6.01 -14.29
N GLY A 85 10.23 -7.18 -13.66
CA GLY A 85 9.85 -8.46 -14.28
C GLY A 85 8.37 -8.50 -14.70
N ALA A 86 7.47 -8.02 -13.84
CA ALA A 86 6.04 -7.92 -14.12
C ALA A 86 5.75 -6.91 -15.25
N TYR A 87 6.45 -5.77 -15.27
CA TYR A 87 6.35 -4.81 -16.36
C TYR A 87 6.83 -5.41 -17.69
N TYR A 88 7.96 -6.11 -17.68
CA TYR A 88 8.45 -6.83 -18.86
C TYR A 88 7.42 -7.88 -19.34
N ALA A 89 6.89 -8.70 -18.42
CA ALA A 89 5.90 -9.71 -18.73
C ALA A 89 4.62 -9.11 -19.32
N THR A 90 4.16 -7.99 -18.77
CA THR A 90 3.00 -7.22 -19.25
C THR A 90 3.24 -6.70 -20.68
N ARG A 91 4.40 -6.07 -20.93
CA ARG A 91 4.78 -5.54 -22.26
C ARG A 91 4.92 -6.64 -23.32
N ARG A 92 5.37 -7.83 -22.91
CA ARG A 92 5.51 -9.01 -23.77
C ARG A 92 4.23 -9.85 -23.87
N ARG A 93 3.14 -9.45 -23.20
CA ARG A 93 1.87 -10.19 -23.14
C ARG A 93 2.07 -11.66 -22.75
N LEU A 94 2.96 -11.93 -21.80
CA LEU A 94 3.20 -13.28 -21.31
C LEU A 94 1.97 -13.80 -20.56
N ARG A 95 1.65 -15.09 -20.72
CA ARG A 95 0.51 -15.73 -20.03
C ARG A 95 0.61 -15.64 -18.51
N ALA A 96 1.83 -15.67 -17.97
CA ALA A 96 2.09 -15.62 -16.53
C ALA A 96 2.33 -14.19 -16.00
N ARG A 97 1.91 -13.13 -16.71
CA ARG A 97 2.20 -11.73 -16.32
C ARG A 97 1.55 -11.28 -15.00
N GLY A 98 0.54 -12.01 -14.53
CA GLY A 98 -0.24 -11.63 -13.36
C GLY A 98 -1.34 -10.62 -13.68
N PHE A 99 -1.80 -9.88 -12.68
CA PHE A 99 -2.53 -8.62 -12.85
C PHE A 99 -1.63 -7.60 -13.55
N ASP A 100 -2.19 -6.78 -14.43
CA ASP A 100 -1.37 -5.83 -15.18
C ASP A 100 -0.79 -4.76 -14.25
N ILE A 101 0.54 -4.64 -14.25
CA ILE A 101 1.24 -3.69 -13.37
C ILE A 101 0.86 -2.25 -13.70
N SER A 102 0.68 -1.43 -12.65
CA SER A 102 0.22 -0.04 -12.77
C SER A 102 -1.08 0.05 -13.58
N TYR A 103 -1.99 -0.86 -13.27
CA TYR A 103 -3.33 -0.93 -13.83
C TYR A 103 -3.34 -1.07 -15.35
N GLY A 104 -2.29 -1.67 -15.93
CA GLY A 104 -2.16 -1.86 -17.38
C GLY A 104 -1.96 -0.60 -18.21
N THR A 105 -1.74 0.56 -17.57
CA THR A 105 -1.53 1.85 -18.26
C THR A 105 -0.25 1.91 -19.09
N GLY A 106 0.69 1.00 -18.83
CA GLY A 106 2.03 1.04 -19.43
C GLY A 106 2.92 2.17 -18.89
N LEU A 107 2.46 2.90 -17.87
CA LEU A 107 3.17 4.06 -17.30
C LEU A 107 4.18 3.69 -16.20
N TRP A 108 4.33 2.41 -15.87
CA TRP A 108 5.19 1.96 -14.77
C TRP A 108 6.61 2.58 -14.75
N PRO A 109 7.34 2.71 -15.89
CA PRO A 109 8.65 3.37 -15.86
C PRO A 109 8.60 4.85 -15.47
N TRP A 110 7.59 5.58 -15.94
CA TRP A 110 7.39 6.99 -15.59
C TRP A 110 6.94 7.14 -14.14
N LEU A 111 6.10 6.22 -13.68
CA LEU A 111 5.64 6.14 -12.31
C LEU A 111 6.81 5.88 -11.36
N LEU A 112 7.64 4.86 -11.64
CA LEU A 112 8.85 4.57 -10.86
C LEU A 112 9.83 5.74 -10.89
N GLY A 113 10.06 6.35 -12.06
CA GLY A 113 10.95 7.50 -12.19
C GLY A 113 10.48 8.71 -11.37
N ALA A 114 9.20 9.08 -11.46
CA ALA A 114 8.64 10.19 -10.70
C ALA A 114 8.60 9.91 -9.19
N SER A 115 8.18 8.70 -8.80
CA SER A 115 8.09 8.27 -7.40
C SER A 115 9.47 8.21 -6.76
N GLY A 116 10.44 7.61 -7.46
CA GLY A 116 11.83 7.54 -7.03
C GLY A 116 12.47 8.93 -6.95
N LEU A 117 12.26 9.80 -7.93
CA LEU A 117 12.75 11.18 -7.83
C LEU A 117 12.09 11.94 -6.67
N GLY A 118 10.78 11.78 -6.47
CA GLY A 118 10.05 12.39 -5.34
C GLY A 118 10.59 11.92 -4.00
N LEU A 119 10.90 10.63 -3.87
CA LEU A 119 11.56 10.04 -2.71
C LEU A 119 12.94 10.67 -2.43
N LEU A 120 13.76 10.78 -3.47
CA LEU A 120 15.10 11.36 -3.36
C LEU A 120 15.03 12.85 -2.98
N LEU A 121 14.13 13.61 -3.62
CA LEU A 121 13.88 15.01 -3.30
C LEU A 121 13.37 15.17 -1.87
N SER A 122 12.49 14.28 -1.41
CA SER A 122 11.98 14.26 -0.05
C SER A 122 13.11 14.09 0.98
N ASN A 123 13.97 13.09 0.77
CA ASN A 123 15.15 12.86 1.59
C ASN A 123 16.13 14.05 1.56
N LEU A 124 16.32 14.70 0.40
CA LEU A 124 17.21 15.85 0.26
C LEU A 124 16.66 17.10 0.97
N LEU A 125 15.38 17.40 0.80
CA LEU A 125 14.75 18.63 1.31
C LEU A 125 14.36 18.53 2.78
N TRP A 126 14.01 17.33 3.24
CA TRP A 126 13.46 17.10 4.58
C TRP A 126 14.26 16.12 5.42
N GLY A 127 15.31 15.48 4.89
CA GLY A 127 16.14 14.55 5.66
C GLY A 127 16.84 15.18 6.87
N TRP A 128 17.00 16.51 6.88
CA TRP A 128 17.47 17.24 8.06
C TRP A 128 16.52 17.14 9.28
N THR A 129 15.28 16.71 9.07
CA THR A 129 14.29 16.48 10.14
C THR A 129 14.45 15.11 10.81
N LEU A 130 15.29 14.23 10.27
CA LEU A 130 15.65 12.95 10.88
C LEU A 130 16.59 13.21 12.06
N ALA A 131 16.19 12.77 13.26
CA ALA A 131 17.04 12.73 14.44
C ALA A 131 17.20 11.26 14.90
N PRO A 132 18.24 10.92 15.68
CA PRO A 132 18.51 9.53 16.09
C PRO A 132 17.32 8.79 16.72
N ASP A 133 16.41 9.53 17.34
CA ASP A 133 15.22 9.08 18.06
C ASP A 133 13.90 9.51 17.38
N VAL A 134 13.95 10.23 16.26
CA VAL A 134 12.77 10.77 15.59
C VAL A 134 12.65 10.22 14.17
N TRP A 135 11.72 9.29 14.01
CA TRP A 135 11.29 8.78 12.71
C TRP A 135 10.55 9.85 11.89
N GLN A 136 10.79 9.90 10.57
CA GLN A 136 10.13 10.83 9.66
C GLN A 136 9.66 10.16 8.37
N PRO A 137 8.57 10.66 7.76
CA PRO A 137 7.88 9.99 6.66
C PRO A 137 8.45 10.39 5.28
N THR A 138 9.77 10.25 5.09
CA THR A 138 10.43 10.67 3.84
C THR A 138 9.98 9.87 2.63
N PHE A 139 9.47 8.66 2.84
CA PHE A 139 8.95 7.78 1.79
C PHE A 139 7.64 8.22 1.15
N VAL A 140 6.86 9.08 1.81
CA VAL A 140 5.46 9.37 1.44
C VAL A 140 5.28 9.76 -0.04
N PRO A 141 6.14 10.58 -0.66
CA PRO A 141 6.02 10.92 -2.08
C PRO A 141 6.08 9.71 -3.03
N PHE A 142 6.80 8.64 -2.64
CA PHE A 142 6.96 7.43 -3.44
C PHE A 142 5.64 6.68 -3.65
N VAL A 143 4.72 6.80 -2.69
CA VAL A 143 3.45 6.04 -2.63
C VAL A 143 2.22 6.96 -2.63
N SER A 144 2.32 8.17 -3.19
CA SER A 144 1.21 9.13 -3.16
C SER A 144 1.11 10.03 -4.40
N VAL A 145 1.47 11.31 -4.27
CA VAL A 145 1.25 12.35 -5.29
C VAL A 145 2.02 12.05 -6.57
N ALA A 146 3.31 11.70 -6.47
CA ALA A 146 4.13 11.48 -7.65
C ALA A 146 3.57 10.40 -8.58
N PRO A 147 3.27 9.17 -8.12
CA PRO A 147 2.68 8.15 -8.99
C PRO A 147 1.27 8.51 -9.45
N ALA A 148 0.44 9.12 -8.60
CA ALA A 148 -0.93 9.49 -8.94
C ALA A 148 -1.02 10.55 -10.04
N VAL A 149 -0.17 11.58 -9.99
CA VAL A 149 -0.08 12.62 -11.03
C VAL A 149 0.36 12.01 -12.36
N VAL A 150 1.32 11.08 -12.36
CA VAL A 150 1.72 10.38 -13.59
C VAL A 150 0.56 9.55 -14.16
N LEU A 151 -0.23 8.87 -13.32
CA LEU A 151 -1.35 8.07 -13.79
C LEU A 151 -2.50 8.92 -14.39
N VAL A 152 -2.69 10.14 -13.89
CA VAL A 152 -3.74 11.04 -14.41
C VAL A 152 -3.28 11.81 -15.64
N TYR A 153 -2.07 12.35 -15.64
CA TYR A 153 -1.57 13.24 -16.70
C TYR A 153 -0.67 12.54 -17.73
N GLY A 154 -0.34 11.27 -17.50
CA GLY A 154 0.36 10.41 -18.43
C GLY A 154 1.90 10.51 -18.37
N ALA A 155 2.52 10.05 -19.47
CA ALA A 155 3.96 9.98 -19.61
C ALA A 155 4.60 11.35 -19.93
N GLY A 156 5.86 11.52 -19.54
CA GLY A 156 6.70 12.61 -20.01
C GLY A 156 7.51 13.28 -18.91
N LEU A 157 8.65 13.86 -19.28
CA LEU A 157 9.58 14.45 -18.31
C LEU A 157 8.95 15.61 -17.54
N ARG A 158 8.16 16.46 -18.20
CA ARG A 158 7.46 17.58 -17.53
C ARG A 158 6.49 17.08 -16.46
N VAL A 159 5.72 16.03 -16.78
CA VAL A 159 4.79 15.41 -15.83
C VAL A 159 5.55 14.78 -14.67
N ALA A 160 6.58 13.97 -14.96
CA ALA A 160 7.36 13.28 -13.95
C ALA A 160 8.09 14.24 -12.99
N LEU A 161 8.72 15.30 -13.50
CA LEU A 161 9.38 16.32 -12.68
C LEU A 161 8.38 17.12 -11.83
N THR A 162 7.23 17.50 -12.42
CA THR A 162 6.16 18.19 -11.68
C THR A 162 5.62 17.30 -10.57
N ALA A 163 5.33 16.04 -10.88
CA ALA A 163 4.82 15.05 -9.94
C ALA A 163 5.79 14.79 -8.77
N ALA A 164 7.07 14.58 -9.06
CA ALA A 164 8.13 14.39 -8.07
C ALA A 164 8.27 15.61 -7.14
N GLY A 165 8.33 16.82 -7.73
CA GLY A 165 8.47 18.06 -6.98
C GLY A 165 7.27 18.35 -6.08
N LEU A 166 6.04 18.24 -6.62
CA LEU A 166 4.81 18.44 -5.85
C LEU A 166 4.68 17.40 -4.72
N GLY A 167 5.01 16.14 -4.98
CA GLY A 167 5.04 15.13 -3.93
C GLY A 167 5.98 15.51 -2.79
N ALA A 168 7.26 15.75 -3.10
CA ALA A 168 8.25 16.10 -2.09
C ALA A 168 7.90 17.37 -1.29
N VAL A 169 7.36 18.40 -1.95
CA VAL A 169 7.10 19.71 -1.31
C VAL A 169 5.75 19.77 -0.59
N LEU A 170 4.75 18.97 -0.98
CA LEU A 170 3.41 19.04 -0.38
C LEU A 170 3.16 17.92 0.60
N THR A 171 3.48 16.66 0.28
CA THR A 171 3.05 15.54 1.12
C THR A 171 3.94 15.36 2.34
N THR A 172 5.26 15.43 2.16
CA THR A 172 6.24 15.20 3.24
C THR A 172 6.08 16.22 4.39
N PRO A 173 6.10 17.54 4.17
CA PRO A 173 6.00 18.49 5.28
C PRO A 173 4.64 18.42 5.99
N VAL A 174 3.54 18.19 5.27
CA VAL A 174 2.23 17.99 5.94
C VAL A 174 2.27 16.73 6.81
N SER A 175 2.86 15.64 6.32
CA SER A 175 3.02 14.42 7.11
C SER A 175 3.84 14.67 8.38
N ILE A 176 4.99 15.34 8.26
CA ILE A 176 5.85 15.72 9.41
C ILE A 176 5.05 16.56 10.42
N LEU A 177 4.31 17.57 9.96
CA LEU A 177 3.53 18.45 10.82
C LEU A 177 2.43 17.68 11.57
N VAL A 178 1.70 16.81 10.89
CA VAL A 178 0.64 16.01 11.52
C VAL A 178 1.21 14.98 12.49
N ILE A 179 2.33 14.33 12.16
CA ILE A 179 3.00 13.43 13.11
C ILE A 179 3.38 14.19 14.38
N LYS A 180 4.09 15.31 14.21
CA LYS A 180 4.63 16.08 15.33
C LYS A 180 3.56 16.73 16.21
N HIS A 181 2.55 17.32 15.59
CA HIS A 181 1.57 18.16 16.30
C HIS A 181 0.25 17.46 16.60
N PHE A 182 -0.02 16.30 16.00
CA PHE A 182 -1.26 15.55 16.22
C PHE A 182 -0.99 14.12 16.68
N CYS A 183 -0.12 13.36 16.01
CA CYS A 183 0.07 11.96 16.34
C CYS A 183 0.86 11.76 17.64
N GLN A 184 2.03 12.39 17.76
CA GLN A 184 2.89 12.26 18.94
C GLN A 184 2.21 12.74 20.24
N PRO A 185 1.52 13.90 20.30
CA PRO A 185 0.87 14.35 21.54
C PRO A 185 -0.30 13.47 22.00
N LEU A 186 -0.89 12.71 21.07
CA LEU A 186 -2.04 11.83 21.34
C LEU A 186 -1.63 10.35 21.40
N ASP A 187 -0.33 10.04 21.34
CA ASP A 187 0.19 8.66 21.26
C ASP A 187 -0.49 7.83 20.16
N LEU A 188 -0.67 8.46 18.99
CA LEU A 188 -1.26 7.84 17.81
C LEU A 188 -0.17 7.37 16.82
N PRO A 189 -0.41 6.28 16.07
CA PRO A 189 0.55 5.80 15.09
C PRO A 189 0.89 6.83 14.00
N GLY A 190 2.18 6.93 13.65
CA GLY A 190 2.68 7.87 12.64
C GLY A 190 2.05 7.72 11.25
N VAL A 191 1.53 6.53 10.91
CA VAL A 191 0.81 6.31 9.63
C VAL A 191 -0.35 7.30 9.44
N ILE A 192 -1.03 7.71 10.51
CA ILE A 192 -2.11 8.70 10.44
C ILE A 192 -1.60 10.00 9.84
N GLY A 193 -0.42 10.46 10.26
CA GLY A 193 0.23 11.62 9.68
C GLY A 193 0.65 11.41 8.23
N ASN A 194 1.21 10.24 7.90
CA ASN A 194 1.58 9.89 6.53
C ASN A 194 0.39 10.02 5.58
N VAL A 195 -0.68 9.26 5.85
CA VAL A 195 -1.84 9.23 4.96
C VAL A 195 -2.61 10.55 4.95
N THR A 196 -2.54 11.31 6.05
CA THR A 196 -3.07 12.69 6.08
C THR A 196 -2.30 13.62 5.13
N GLY A 197 -0.96 13.59 5.19
CA GLY A 197 -0.13 14.33 4.25
C GLY A 197 -0.33 13.88 2.80
N MET A 198 -0.59 12.59 2.56
CA MET A 198 -0.90 12.07 1.22
C MET A 198 -2.17 12.69 0.64
N TRP A 199 -3.32 12.65 1.32
CA TRP A 199 -4.56 13.19 0.73
C TRP A 199 -4.54 14.72 0.67
N VAL A 200 -4.04 15.40 1.70
CA VAL A 200 -3.93 16.88 1.68
C VAL A 200 -3.01 17.32 0.55
N GLY A 201 -1.81 16.72 0.47
CA GLY A 201 -0.85 17.04 -0.58
C GLY A 201 -1.38 16.70 -1.97
N ALA A 202 -2.15 15.62 -2.13
CA ALA A 202 -2.79 15.28 -3.39
C ALA A 202 -3.86 16.29 -3.80
N LEU A 203 -4.75 16.69 -2.90
CA LEU A 203 -5.76 17.71 -3.21
C LEU A 203 -5.09 19.00 -3.70
N LEU A 204 -4.04 19.45 -3.00
CA LEU A 204 -3.27 20.63 -3.41
C LEU A 204 -2.54 20.42 -4.74
N ALA A 205 -1.90 19.26 -4.94
CA ALA A 205 -1.17 18.94 -6.15
C ALA A 205 -2.08 18.96 -7.38
N PHE A 206 -3.24 18.29 -7.33
CA PHE A 206 -4.17 18.28 -8.46
C PHE A 206 -4.78 19.66 -8.73
N LEU A 207 -5.03 20.48 -7.69
CA LEU A 207 -5.43 21.88 -7.88
C LEU A 207 -4.34 22.70 -8.60
N ILE A 208 -3.06 22.51 -8.23
CA ILE A 208 -1.94 23.16 -8.92
C ILE A 208 -1.82 22.66 -10.35
N CYS A 209 -1.90 21.35 -10.59
CA CYS A 209 -1.80 20.77 -11.92
C CYS A 209 -2.86 21.32 -12.88
N ARG A 210 -4.10 21.57 -12.43
CA ARG A 210 -5.13 22.25 -13.24
C ARG A 210 -4.72 23.61 -13.79
N ALA A 211 -3.88 24.34 -13.05
CA ALA A 211 -3.43 25.67 -13.44
C ALA A 211 -2.18 25.65 -14.34
N LEU A 212 -1.49 24.50 -14.46
CA LEU A 212 -0.25 24.39 -15.22
C LEU A 212 -0.55 24.02 -16.69
N PRO A 213 -0.09 24.82 -17.68
CA PRO A 213 -0.47 24.65 -19.08
C PRO A 213 0.10 23.39 -19.74
N TRP A 214 1.11 22.74 -19.14
CA TRP A 214 1.67 21.47 -19.62
C TRP A 214 1.08 20.23 -18.94
N MET A 215 0.20 20.41 -17.95
CA MET A 215 -0.50 19.34 -17.23
C MET A 215 -1.89 19.16 -17.83
N ALA A 216 -1.95 18.87 -19.12
CA ALA A 216 -3.21 18.66 -19.81
C ALA A 216 -3.84 17.34 -19.37
N PHE A 217 -5.06 17.40 -18.84
CA PHE A 217 -5.85 16.21 -18.57
C PHE A 217 -6.15 15.52 -19.92
N PRO A 218 -5.72 14.25 -20.11
CA PRO A 218 -5.94 13.56 -21.38
C PRO A 218 -7.44 13.49 -21.67
N PRO A 219 -7.89 13.70 -22.93
CA PRO A 219 -9.26 13.42 -23.28
C PRO A 219 -9.56 11.92 -23.03
N PRO A 220 -10.81 11.55 -22.69
CA PRO A 220 -11.20 10.14 -22.63
C PRO A 220 -10.76 9.43 -23.90
N ALA A 221 -10.23 8.22 -23.77
CA ALA A 221 -9.86 7.44 -24.94
C ALA A 221 -11.10 7.29 -25.86
N PRO A 222 -10.95 7.41 -27.18
CA PRO A 222 -12.07 7.21 -28.10
C PRO A 222 -12.69 5.83 -27.88
N ASP A 223 -14.02 5.77 -27.86
CA ASP A 223 -14.77 4.51 -27.74
C ASP A 223 -14.24 3.50 -28.77
N GLY A 224 -13.75 2.35 -28.28
CA GLY A 224 -13.27 1.24 -29.11
C GLY A 224 -11.75 1.12 -29.33
N LEU A 225 -10.92 2.05 -28.84
CA LEU A 225 -9.44 1.93 -28.90
C LEU A 225 -8.76 1.66 -27.56
N ALA A 226 -9.43 1.93 -26.45
CA ALA A 226 -9.00 1.40 -25.16
C ALA A 226 -9.41 -0.07 -25.10
N THR A 227 -8.46 -0.99 -25.28
CA THR A 227 -8.54 -2.21 -24.49
C THR A 227 -8.53 -1.75 -23.04
N GLU A 228 -9.71 -1.61 -22.44
CA GLU A 228 -9.80 -1.51 -20.99
C GLU A 228 -8.96 -2.67 -20.45
N PRO A 229 -7.97 -2.41 -19.57
CA PRO A 229 -7.20 -3.48 -18.98
C PRO A 229 -8.20 -4.43 -18.34
N ASP A 230 -8.15 -5.71 -18.75
CA ASP A 230 -9.10 -6.71 -18.29
C ASP A 230 -9.03 -6.74 -16.75
N PRO A 231 -10.06 -6.22 -16.06
CA PRO A 231 -9.96 -5.94 -14.63
C PRO A 231 -9.76 -7.20 -13.80
N VAL A 232 -10.10 -8.34 -14.39
CA VAL A 232 -9.89 -9.68 -13.85
C VAL A 232 -9.17 -10.46 -14.94
N PRO A 233 -7.84 -10.68 -14.84
CA PRO A 233 -7.14 -11.51 -15.80
C PRO A 233 -7.85 -12.86 -15.92
N ASP A 234 -8.19 -13.26 -17.15
CA ASP A 234 -8.85 -14.52 -17.47
C ASP A 234 -10.30 -14.63 -16.94
N ALA A 235 -11.04 -13.52 -16.87
CA ALA A 235 -12.47 -13.54 -16.53
C ALA A 235 -13.24 -14.48 -17.47
N ALA A 236 -14.01 -15.41 -16.89
CA ALA A 236 -14.85 -16.29 -17.69
C ALA A 236 -16.00 -15.49 -18.34
N PRO A 237 -16.49 -15.88 -19.54
CA PRO A 237 -17.57 -15.19 -20.25
C PRO A 237 -18.87 -15.04 -19.45
N ASP A 238 -19.03 -15.85 -18.41
CA ASP A 238 -20.18 -15.88 -17.51
C ASP A 238 -19.98 -15.04 -16.23
N GLY A 239 -18.90 -14.26 -16.16
CA GLY A 239 -18.54 -13.43 -15.00
C GLY A 239 -18.04 -14.23 -13.79
N ALA A 240 -17.71 -15.53 -13.93
CA ALA A 240 -17.04 -16.27 -12.86
C ALA A 240 -15.63 -15.73 -12.60
N LEU A 241 -15.26 -15.62 -11.33
CA LEU A 241 -13.87 -15.36 -10.96
C LEU A 241 -13.04 -16.62 -11.24
N PRO A 242 -11.85 -16.48 -11.87
CA PRO A 242 -11.02 -17.62 -12.18
C PRO A 242 -10.52 -18.33 -10.91
N LYS A 243 -10.13 -19.60 -11.07
CA LYS A 243 -9.53 -20.37 -9.97
C LYS A 243 -8.27 -19.65 -9.47
N GLY A 244 -8.13 -19.54 -8.15
CA GLY A 244 -7.00 -18.83 -7.52
C GLY A 244 -7.07 -17.31 -7.60
N TRP A 245 -8.14 -16.71 -8.15
CA TRP A 245 -8.29 -15.26 -8.20
C TRP A 245 -8.19 -14.60 -6.82
N LEU A 246 -8.85 -15.17 -5.81
CA LEU A 246 -8.81 -14.64 -4.44
C LEU A 246 -7.37 -14.54 -3.92
N ALA A 247 -6.59 -15.61 -4.08
CA ALA A 247 -5.21 -15.66 -3.64
C ALA A 247 -4.34 -14.66 -4.39
N ARG A 248 -4.45 -14.61 -5.73
CA ARG A 248 -3.67 -13.70 -6.57
C ARG A 248 -4.00 -12.23 -6.28
N ARG A 249 -5.28 -11.90 -6.09
CA ARG A 249 -5.74 -10.53 -5.81
C ARG A 249 -5.36 -10.10 -4.39
N ALA A 250 -5.54 -10.96 -3.39
CA ALA A 250 -5.09 -10.68 -2.02
C ALA A 250 -3.57 -10.47 -1.96
N LEU A 251 -2.80 -11.24 -2.73
CA LEU A 251 -1.37 -11.03 -2.86
C LEU A 251 -1.04 -9.72 -3.59
N ALA A 252 -1.75 -9.38 -4.67
CA ALA A 252 -1.57 -8.12 -5.39
C ALA A 252 -1.81 -6.87 -4.52
N ASP A 253 -2.69 -6.94 -3.51
CA ASP A 253 -2.95 -5.84 -2.57
C ASP A 253 -1.69 -5.34 -1.85
N PHE A 254 -0.68 -6.19 -1.63
CA PHE A 254 0.58 -5.79 -0.99
C PHE A 254 1.40 -4.76 -1.78
N SER A 255 1.18 -4.63 -3.08
CA SER A 255 1.89 -3.66 -3.94
C SER A 255 0.98 -2.55 -4.51
N GLU A 256 -0.27 -2.47 -4.04
CA GLU A 256 -1.22 -1.41 -4.44
C GLU A 256 -0.81 -0.04 -3.91
N ALA A 257 -0.18 0.05 -2.72
CA ALA A 257 0.30 1.31 -2.17
C ALA A 257 1.35 1.99 -3.07
N GLN A 258 2.18 1.19 -3.75
CA GLN A 258 3.13 1.64 -4.75
C GLN A 258 2.49 1.86 -6.14
N PHE A 259 1.17 1.70 -6.26
CA PHE A 259 0.43 1.76 -7.52
C PHE A 259 0.90 0.70 -8.53
N TYR A 260 1.38 -0.45 -8.04
CA TYR A 260 1.79 -1.57 -8.89
C TYR A 260 0.65 -2.56 -9.05
N GLY A 261 -0.01 -2.93 -7.95
CA GLY A 261 -1.21 -3.78 -7.97
C GLY A 261 -0.98 -5.14 -8.63
N ASN A 262 0.20 -5.74 -8.41
CA ASN A 262 0.66 -6.93 -9.11
C ASN A 262 1.20 -7.98 -8.14
N GLU A 263 0.78 -9.23 -8.30
CA GLU A 263 1.12 -10.32 -7.39
C GLU A 263 2.60 -10.71 -7.44
N TRP A 264 3.30 -10.53 -8.55
CA TRP A 264 4.74 -10.80 -8.62
C TRP A 264 5.55 -9.73 -7.88
N ALA A 265 5.21 -8.46 -8.08
CA ALA A 265 5.80 -7.37 -7.33
C ALA A 265 5.60 -7.57 -5.81
N SER A 266 4.40 -7.98 -5.41
CA SER A 266 4.09 -8.34 -4.04
C SER A 266 4.88 -9.55 -3.52
N LEU A 267 5.10 -10.58 -4.34
CA LEU A 267 5.94 -11.73 -3.97
C LEU A 267 7.38 -11.33 -3.72
N GLY A 268 7.95 -10.50 -4.59
CA GLY A 268 9.29 -9.94 -4.38
C GLY A 268 9.37 -9.12 -3.10
N LEU A 269 8.36 -8.28 -2.86
CA LEU A 269 8.25 -7.45 -1.66
C LEU A 269 8.17 -8.28 -0.36
N VAL A 270 7.17 -9.17 -0.26
CA VAL A 270 6.94 -10.01 0.93
C VAL A 270 8.10 -10.99 1.11
N GLY A 271 8.58 -11.62 0.04
CA GLY A 271 9.73 -12.52 0.09
C GLY A 271 11.00 -11.82 0.58
N GLY A 272 11.26 -10.59 0.12
CA GLY A 272 12.38 -9.78 0.62
C GLY A 272 12.21 -9.37 2.08
N ALA A 273 10.98 -9.10 2.55
CA ALA A 273 10.70 -8.81 3.95
C ALA A 273 10.90 -10.03 4.86
N VAL A 274 10.41 -11.21 4.43
CA VAL A 274 10.64 -12.47 5.15
C VAL A 274 12.11 -12.82 5.19
N LEU A 275 12.85 -12.66 4.07
CA LEU A 275 14.30 -12.87 4.06
C LEU A 275 15.02 -11.91 5.02
N ALA A 276 14.62 -10.64 5.05
CA ALA A 276 15.17 -9.68 6.00
C ALA A 276 14.92 -10.10 7.45
N TRP A 277 13.71 -10.57 7.78
CA TRP A 277 13.39 -11.10 9.10
C TRP A 277 14.22 -12.35 9.45
N THR A 278 14.46 -13.26 8.50
CA THR A 278 15.32 -14.44 8.77
C THR A 278 16.79 -14.09 8.98
N ILE A 279 17.25 -12.94 8.47
CA ILE A 279 18.61 -12.45 8.70
C ILE A 279 18.70 -11.74 10.05
N ASN A 280 17.67 -10.96 10.39
CA ASN A 280 17.53 -10.27 11.65
C ASN A 280 16.04 -10.09 11.99
N THR A 281 15.56 -10.71 13.07
CA THR A 281 14.15 -10.69 13.47
C THR A 281 13.66 -9.30 13.87
N LEU A 282 14.58 -8.41 14.29
CA LEU A 282 14.31 -7.00 14.56
C LEU A 282 14.59 -6.08 13.35
N GLY A 283 14.92 -6.64 12.19
CA GLY A 283 15.18 -5.83 10.98
C GLY A 283 13.90 -5.18 10.43
N PRO A 284 12.86 -5.96 10.08
CA PRO A 284 11.58 -5.41 9.63
C PRO A 284 10.71 -4.84 10.75
N ALA A 285 9.55 -4.27 10.39
CA ALA A 285 8.54 -3.78 11.33
C ALA A 285 9.09 -2.70 12.29
N TYR A 286 10.00 -1.85 11.80
CA TYR A 286 10.65 -0.80 12.59
C TYR A 286 11.33 -1.31 13.88
N GLY A 287 11.77 -2.57 13.91
CA GLY A 287 12.39 -3.17 15.09
C GLY A 287 11.45 -3.48 16.25
N SER A 288 10.13 -3.49 16.01
CA SER A 288 9.12 -3.84 17.01
C SER A 288 9.12 -5.31 17.43
N GLY A 289 9.77 -6.20 16.68
CA GLY A 289 9.77 -7.64 16.95
C GLY A 289 8.44 -8.34 16.67
N VAL A 290 7.44 -7.64 16.09
CA VAL A 290 6.12 -8.22 15.79
C VAL A 290 5.91 -8.55 14.31
N PHE A 291 6.99 -8.74 13.54
CA PHE A 291 6.89 -8.97 12.10
C PHE A 291 6.00 -10.18 11.71
N PRO A 292 6.07 -11.36 12.38
CA PRO A 292 5.16 -12.47 12.10
C PRO A 292 3.68 -12.08 12.27
N ASP A 293 3.35 -11.36 13.35
CA ASP A 293 1.99 -10.91 13.66
C ASP A 293 1.50 -9.86 12.66
N LEU A 294 2.38 -8.93 12.30
CA LEU A 294 2.12 -7.87 11.34
C LEU A 294 1.79 -8.46 9.97
N LEU A 295 2.65 -9.35 9.46
CA LEU A 295 2.45 -10.01 8.17
C LEU A 295 1.16 -10.83 8.18
N THR A 296 0.86 -11.51 9.29
CA THR A 296 -0.36 -12.31 9.43
C THR A 296 -1.61 -11.45 9.39
N ALA A 297 -1.63 -10.33 10.12
CA ALA A 297 -2.73 -9.37 10.08
C ALA A 297 -2.92 -8.81 8.67
N GLN A 298 -1.83 -8.47 7.96
CA GLN A 298 -1.90 -7.99 6.59
C GLN A 298 -2.49 -9.04 5.64
N ILE A 299 -2.05 -10.30 5.71
CA ILE A 299 -2.57 -11.39 4.86
C ILE A 299 -4.06 -11.62 5.16
N LEU A 300 -4.45 -11.73 6.43
CA LEU A 300 -5.85 -11.92 6.81
C LEU A 300 -6.72 -10.76 6.33
N THR A 301 -6.25 -9.53 6.52
CA THR A 301 -6.93 -8.32 6.06
C THR A 301 -7.14 -8.32 4.54
N ALA A 302 -6.10 -8.64 3.77
CA ALA A 302 -6.17 -8.68 2.32
C ALA A 302 -7.15 -9.75 1.83
N VAL A 303 -7.03 -10.98 2.37
CA VAL A 303 -7.92 -12.10 2.01
C VAL A 303 -9.37 -11.79 2.36
N LEU A 304 -9.63 -11.28 3.58
CA LEU A 304 -10.98 -10.92 4.02
C LEU A 304 -11.55 -9.78 3.20
N GLY A 305 -10.77 -8.73 2.92
CA GLY A 305 -11.20 -7.59 2.12
C GLY A 305 -11.60 -8.01 0.70
N VAL A 306 -10.74 -8.75 0.02
CA VAL A 306 -11.01 -9.25 -1.34
C VAL A 306 -12.20 -10.21 -1.35
N TRP A 307 -12.35 -11.07 -0.33
CA TRP A 307 -13.47 -12.00 -0.24
C TRP A 307 -14.80 -11.29 0.06
N LEU A 308 -14.82 -10.35 1.01
CA LEU A 308 -16.01 -9.59 1.39
C LEU A 308 -16.56 -8.76 0.21
N TYR A 309 -15.66 -8.17 -0.56
CA TYR A 309 -15.96 -7.27 -1.67
C TYR A 309 -15.73 -7.87 -3.05
N ALA A 310 -15.71 -9.21 -3.16
CA ALA A 310 -15.56 -9.90 -4.45
C ALA A 310 -16.64 -9.51 -5.47
N ASP A 311 -17.87 -9.21 -4.99
CA ASP A 311 -18.97 -8.75 -5.85
C ASP A 311 -18.70 -7.35 -6.41
N GLU A 312 -18.12 -6.46 -5.61
CA GLU A 312 -17.74 -5.10 -6.03
C GLU A 312 -16.57 -5.12 -7.01
N TRP A 313 -15.59 -5.99 -6.78
CA TRP A 313 -14.53 -6.27 -7.76
C TRP A 313 -15.09 -6.73 -9.11
N ARG A 314 -16.09 -7.60 -9.14
CA ARG A 314 -16.74 -8.02 -10.39
C ARG A 314 -17.52 -6.89 -11.06
N ARG A 315 -18.18 -6.04 -10.27
CA ARG A 315 -19.02 -4.94 -10.79
C ARG A 315 -18.21 -3.78 -11.35
N HIS A 316 -17.11 -3.44 -10.68
CA HIS A 316 -16.34 -2.23 -10.96
C HIS A 316 -14.97 -2.50 -11.53
N GLY A 317 -14.55 -3.75 -11.58
CA GLY A 317 -13.22 -4.17 -12.03
C GLY A 317 -12.09 -3.82 -11.06
N TRP A 318 -12.31 -2.88 -10.14
CA TRP A 318 -11.38 -2.50 -9.09
C TRP A 318 -12.13 -2.12 -7.81
N TYR A 319 -11.56 -2.51 -6.67
CA TYR A 319 -12.05 -2.09 -5.36
C TYR A 319 -10.87 -1.89 -4.37
N PRO A 320 -10.88 -0.86 -3.50
CA PRO A 320 -9.71 -0.51 -2.68
C PRO A 320 -9.52 -1.42 -1.45
N THR A 321 -9.42 -2.74 -1.65
CA THR A 321 -9.28 -3.74 -0.57
C THR A 321 -7.94 -3.72 0.15
N PHE A 322 -6.92 -3.14 -0.48
CA PHE A 322 -5.60 -2.93 0.13
C PHE A 322 -5.58 -1.87 1.24
N VAL A 323 -6.60 -1.00 1.30
CA VAL A 323 -6.64 0.16 2.23
C VAL A 323 -6.25 -0.22 3.67
N PRO A 324 -6.91 -1.19 4.32
CA PRO A 324 -6.56 -1.60 5.68
C PRO A 324 -5.25 -2.41 5.79
N VAL A 325 -4.76 -3.00 4.69
CA VAL A 325 -3.51 -3.81 4.64
C VAL A 325 -2.28 -2.96 4.93
N VAL A 326 -2.29 -1.70 4.50
CA VAL A 326 -1.18 -0.75 4.63
C VAL A 326 -1.50 0.42 5.55
N SER A 327 -2.49 0.26 6.44
CA SER A 327 -2.85 1.29 7.42
C SER A 327 -3.23 0.69 8.76
N PHE A 328 -4.52 0.48 9.01
CA PHE A 328 -5.04 0.14 10.32
C PHE A 328 -4.54 -1.20 10.86
N ALA A 329 -4.56 -2.27 10.06
CA ALA A 329 -4.15 -3.60 10.55
C ALA A 329 -2.69 -3.65 11.04
N PRO A 330 -1.68 -3.26 10.24
CA PRO A 330 -0.30 -3.24 10.72
C PRO A 330 -0.05 -2.19 11.82
N ALA A 331 -0.73 -1.03 11.76
CA ALA A 331 -0.59 0.00 12.79
C ALA A 331 -1.12 -0.46 14.17
N ALA A 332 -2.24 -1.19 14.19
CA ALA A 332 -2.79 -1.76 15.41
C ALA A 332 -1.85 -2.83 15.98
N VAL A 333 -1.32 -3.73 15.14
CA VAL A 333 -0.38 -4.76 15.58
C VAL A 333 0.88 -4.15 16.21
N ILE A 334 1.47 -3.12 15.59
CA ILE A 334 2.65 -2.45 16.17
C ILE A 334 2.28 -1.69 17.44
N ALA A 335 1.13 -1.01 17.49
CA ALA A 335 0.75 -0.16 18.62
C ALA A 335 0.31 -0.93 19.88
N LEU A 336 0.01 -2.23 19.74
CA LEU A 336 -0.41 -3.11 20.82
C LEU A 336 0.47 -4.37 20.95
N ASP A 337 1.71 -4.32 20.42
CA ASP A 337 2.70 -5.41 20.53
C ASP A 337 2.22 -6.79 20.06
N GLY A 338 1.35 -6.82 19.04
CA GLY A 338 0.87 -8.04 18.39
C GLY A 338 -0.26 -8.76 19.13
N GLY A 339 -0.26 -10.09 19.02
CA GLY A 339 -1.27 -10.94 19.67
C GLY A 339 -2.52 -11.22 18.84
N TRP A 340 -3.09 -12.42 19.03
CA TRP A 340 -4.23 -12.92 18.26
C TRP A 340 -5.49 -12.05 18.34
N PRO A 341 -5.90 -11.53 19.52
CA PRO A 341 -7.06 -10.64 19.60
C PRO A 341 -6.92 -9.39 18.72
N VAL A 342 -5.76 -8.73 18.77
CA VAL A 342 -5.44 -7.54 17.96
C VAL A 342 -5.42 -7.89 16.48
N ILE A 343 -4.72 -8.97 16.08
CA ILE A 343 -4.66 -9.46 14.70
C ILE A 343 -6.07 -9.65 14.14
N LEU A 344 -6.93 -10.38 14.86
CA LEU A 344 -8.27 -10.73 14.39
C LEU A 344 -9.19 -9.50 14.32
N LEU A 345 -9.26 -8.70 15.38
CA LEU A 345 -10.13 -7.52 15.41
C LEU A 345 -9.70 -6.49 14.37
N ALA A 346 -8.42 -6.18 14.28
CA ALA A 346 -7.91 -5.20 13.32
C ALA A 346 -8.13 -5.68 11.89
N SER A 347 -7.87 -6.96 11.61
CA SER A 347 -8.04 -7.51 10.26
C SER A 347 -9.51 -7.53 9.82
N VAL A 348 -10.42 -8.00 10.67
CA VAL A 348 -11.84 -8.09 10.33
C VAL A 348 -12.48 -6.72 10.19
N SER A 349 -12.30 -5.85 11.19
CA SER A 349 -12.91 -4.52 11.17
C SER A 349 -12.29 -3.60 10.12
N GLY A 350 -10.96 -3.68 9.92
CA GLY A 350 -10.26 -3.01 8.84
C GLY A 350 -10.75 -3.45 7.46
N ALA A 351 -10.78 -4.77 7.21
CA ALA A 351 -11.30 -5.34 5.97
C ALA A 351 -12.74 -4.87 5.71
N ALA A 352 -13.60 -4.87 6.72
CA ALA A 352 -14.98 -4.43 6.58
C ALA A 352 -15.13 -2.93 6.29
N ALA A 353 -14.38 -2.06 6.97
CA ALA A 353 -14.62 -0.61 6.90
C ALA A 353 -13.82 0.12 5.82
N GLY A 354 -12.58 -0.29 5.55
CA GLY A 354 -11.64 0.49 4.74
C GLY A 354 -12.08 0.66 3.29
N ALA A 355 -12.35 -0.43 2.59
CA ALA A 355 -12.64 -0.36 1.17
C ALA A 355 -13.97 0.39 0.82
N PRO A 356 -15.09 0.18 1.53
CA PRO A 356 -16.31 0.96 1.30
C PRO A 356 -16.15 2.45 1.53
N LEU A 357 -15.47 2.85 2.61
CA LEU A 357 -15.24 4.26 2.91
C LEU A 357 -14.36 4.91 1.83
N ALA A 358 -13.28 4.24 1.43
CA ALA A 358 -12.42 4.68 0.35
C ALA A 358 -13.19 4.87 -0.97
N ARG A 359 -14.01 3.89 -1.36
CA ARG A 359 -14.85 3.99 -2.56
C ARG A 359 -15.84 5.14 -2.46
N ALA A 360 -16.52 5.29 -1.32
CA ALA A 360 -17.49 6.35 -1.08
C ALA A 360 -16.85 7.74 -1.24
N ILE A 361 -15.64 7.94 -0.74
CA ILE A 361 -14.92 9.21 -0.93
C ILE A 361 -14.50 9.36 -2.40
N ALA A 362 -13.89 8.34 -2.99
CA ALA A 362 -13.34 8.39 -4.34
C ALA A 362 -14.38 8.76 -5.41
N VAL A 363 -15.60 8.22 -5.33
CA VAL A 363 -16.67 8.53 -6.31
C VAL A 363 -17.21 9.95 -6.22
N ARG A 364 -16.85 10.71 -5.18
CA ARG A 364 -17.23 12.12 -4.98
C ARG A 364 -16.13 13.09 -5.40
N LEU A 365 -14.96 12.59 -5.79
CA LEU A 365 -13.86 13.42 -6.26
C LEU A 365 -14.13 13.93 -7.69
N PRO A 366 -13.53 15.07 -8.08
CA PRO A 366 -13.50 15.49 -9.47
C PRO A 366 -12.86 14.43 -10.38
N ALA A 367 -13.26 14.36 -11.65
CA ALA A 367 -12.80 13.34 -12.60
C ALA A 367 -11.28 13.36 -12.88
N ASP A 368 -10.65 14.52 -12.71
CA ASP A 368 -9.21 14.73 -12.88
C ASP A 368 -8.41 14.55 -11.57
N PHE A 369 -9.06 14.06 -10.51
CA PHE A 369 -8.41 13.70 -9.25
C PHE A 369 -8.30 12.18 -9.17
N HIS A 370 -7.10 11.68 -8.87
CA HIS A 370 -6.89 10.24 -8.81
C HIS A 370 -7.63 9.62 -7.60
N PRO A 371 -8.32 8.47 -7.76
CA PRO A 371 -9.14 7.86 -6.70
C PRO A 371 -8.38 7.43 -5.44
N PHE A 372 -7.04 7.32 -5.51
CA PHE A 372 -6.21 7.01 -4.33
C PHE A 372 -6.39 8.02 -3.18
N ILE A 373 -6.84 9.24 -3.47
CA ILE A 373 -7.18 10.24 -2.44
C ILE A 373 -8.25 9.67 -1.50
N GLY A 374 -9.27 9.01 -2.06
CA GLY A 374 -10.28 8.32 -1.27
C GLY A 374 -9.69 7.19 -0.43
N SER A 375 -8.78 6.41 -1.00
CA SER A 375 -8.05 5.35 -0.28
C SER A 375 -7.31 5.90 0.94
N VAL A 376 -6.46 6.89 0.77
CA VAL A 376 -5.62 7.41 1.88
C VAL A 376 -6.42 8.27 2.87
N MET A 377 -7.50 8.95 2.45
CA MET A 377 -8.47 9.54 3.40
C MET A 377 -9.16 8.47 4.26
N SER A 378 -9.56 7.36 3.65
CA SER A 378 -10.14 6.24 4.39
C SER A 378 -9.13 5.65 5.37
N MET A 379 -7.87 5.46 4.97
CA MET A 379 -6.78 5.01 5.84
C MET A 379 -6.65 5.90 7.07
N THR A 380 -6.71 7.23 6.90
CA THR A 380 -6.68 8.19 8.01
C THR A 380 -7.83 7.89 8.97
N VAL A 381 -9.07 7.89 8.48
CA VAL A 381 -10.26 7.72 9.32
C VAL A 381 -10.25 6.39 10.07
N ILE A 382 -10.05 5.28 9.36
CA ILE A 382 -10.12 3.95 10.00
C ILE A 382 -9.00 3.74 11.02
N THR A 383 -7.81 4.31 10.80
CA THR A 383 -6.68 4.14 11.72
C THR A 383 -6.80 5.07 12.93
N THR A 384 -7.21 6.33 12.72
CA THR A 384 -7.44 7.30 13.80
C THR A 384 -8.55 6.87 14.74
N ILE A 385 -9.56 6.15 14.26
CA ILE A 385 -10.63 5.61 15.11
C ILE A 385 -10.25 4.23 15.66
N GLY A 386 -9.81 3.33 14.79
CA GLY A 386 -9.62 1.92 15.13
C GLY A 386 -8.54 1.68 16.17
N VAL A 387 -7.38 2.35 16.08
CA VAL A 387 -6.28 2.12 17.02
C VAL A 387 -6.64 2.57 18.44
N PRO A 388 -7.19 3.78 18.67
CA PRO A 388 -7.67 4.16 20.00
C PRO A 388 -8.76 3.25 20.57
N VAL A 389 -9.67 2.75 19.73
CA VAL A 389 -10.68 1.78 20.18
C VAL A 389 -10.03 0.49 20.65
N LEU A 390 -9.03 -0.04 19.93
CA LEU A 390 -8.30 -1.23 20.38
C LEU A 390 -7.49 -0.97 21.65
N LYS A 391 -6.79 0.17 21.76
CA LYS A 391 -6.09 0.58 23.00
C LYS A 391 -7.05 0.65 24.19
N LEU A 392 -8.29 1.12 23.98
CA LEU A 392 -9.30 1.17 25.04
C LEU A 392 -9.73 -0.25 25.46
N LEU A 393 -9.96 -1.15 24.51
CA LEU A 393 -10.32 -2.54 24.80
C LEU A 393 -9.21 -3.27 25.56
N ASP A 394 -7.95 -3.07 25.16
CA ASP A 394 -6.76 -3.61 25.83
C ASP A 394 -6.64 -3.07 27.27
N SER A 395 -6.79 -1.76 27.45
CA SER A 395 -6.78 -1.14 28.79
C SER A 395 -7.91 -1.63 29.71
N ALA A 396 -9.00 -2.14 29.14
CA ALA A 396 -10.12 -2.73 29.87
C ALA A 396 -9.94 -4.25 30.12
N GLY A 397 -8.85 -4.85 29.66
CA GLY A 397 -8.56 -6.28 29.78
C GLY A 397 -9.47 -7.16 28.92
N LEU A 398 -10.03 -6.62 27.83
CA LEU A 398 -10.95 -7.33 26.94
C LEU A 398 -10.23 -8.03 25.78
N ILE A 399 -9.00 -7.65 25.49
CA ILE A 399 -8.16 -8.23 24.44
C ILE A 399 -6.72 -8.40 24.89
#